data_AF-A0A6V7IMJ9-F1
#
_entry.id   AF-A0A6V7IMJ9-F1
#
_cell.length_a   1.000
_cell.length_b   1.000
_cell.length_c   1.000
_cell.angle_alpha   90.00
_cell.angle_beta   90.00
_cell.angle_gamma   90.00
#
_symmetry.space_group_name_H-M   'P 1'
#
loop_
_entity.id
_entity.type
_entity.pdbx_description
1 polymer ?
#
loop_
_entity_poly.entity_id
_entity_poly.type
_entity_poly.pdbx_seq_one_letter_code
_entity_poly.pdbx_strand_id
1 'polypeptide(L)' 'ARCREEVKDVMRESETGRMTIKDVQKMTYLERCIKETLRIYPSVPTVGRTIEEDIQL' A
#
# COMPACT_ATOMS: atom_id res chain seq x y z
N ALA A 1 -15.66 -7.64 3.66
CA ALA A 1 -16.48 -6.45 3.95
C ALA A 1 -15.68 -5.32 4.64
N ARG A 2 -14.83 -5.62 5.64
CA ARG A 2 -14.07 -4.64 6.43
C ARG A 2 -13.34 -3.54 5.64
N CYS A 3 -12.63 -3.89 4.56
CA CYS A 3 -11.96 -2.90 3.70
C CYS A 3 -12.93 -1.87 3.08
N ARG A 4 -14.13 -2.31 2.70
CA ARG A 4 -15.12 -1.42 2.08
C ARG A 4 -15.72 -0.45 3.11
N GLU A 5 -15.91 -0.90 4.34
CA GLU A 5 -16.41 -0.04 5.42
C GLU A 5 -15.37 1.01 5.80
N GLU A 6 -14.09 0.63 5.97
CA GLU A 6 -13.00 1.59 6.21
C GLU A 6 -12.95 2.70 5.15
N VAL A 7 -13.06 2.33 3.87
CA VAL A 7 -13.07 3.32 2.76
C VAL A 7 -14.27 4.27 2.88
N LYS A 8 -15.47 3.77 3.19
CA LYS A 8 -16.66 4.61 3.35
C LYS A 8 -16.51 5.58 4.52
N ASP A 9 -15.97 5.12 5.64
CA ASP A 9 -15.82 5.95 6.85
C ASP A 9 -14.81 7.08 6.60
N VAL A 10 -13.65 6.78 6.03
CA VAL A 10 -12.65 7.79 5.64
C VAL A 10 -13.20 8.80 4.63
N MET A 11 -14.02 8.34 3.68
CA MET A 11 -14.68 9.24 2.71
C MET A 11 -15.68 10.20 3.37
N ARG A 12 -16.39 9.76 4.40
CA ARG A 12 -17.33 10.60 5.16
C ARG A 12 -16.62 11.64 6.03
N GLU A 13 -15.44 11.30 6.53
CA GLU A 13 -14.61 12.16 7.40
C GLU A 13 -13.75 13.17 6.61
N SER A 14 -13.77 13.13 5.28
CA SER A 14 -12.94 14.02 4.47
C SER A 14 -13.41 15.47 4.57
N GLU A 15 -12.58 16.33 5.15
CA GLU A 15 -12.86 17.74 5.45
C GLU A 15 -13.18 18.58 4.21
N THR A 16 -12.60 18.22 3.06
CA THR A 16 -12.73 19.01 1.82
C THR A 16 -13.83 18.50 0.89
N GLY A 17 -14.53 17.43 1.28
CA GLY A 17 -15.45 16.68 0.41
C GLY A 17 -14.77 16.00 -0.79
N ARG A 18 -13.45 16.13 -0.92
CA ARG A 18 -12.61 15.53 -1.94
C ARG A 18 -11.54 14.67 -1.28
N MET A 19 -11.29 13.51 -1.87
CA MET A 19 -10.24 12.61 -1.39
C MET A 19 -8.87 13.30 -1.47
N THR A 20 -8.20 13.45 -0.32
CA THR A 20 -6.83 13.95 -0.24
C THR A 20 -5.83 12.81 0.01
N ILE A 21 -4.53 13.06 -0.22
CA ILE A 21 -3.47 12.09 0.14
C ILE A 21 -3.51 11.73 1.63
N LYS A 22 -3.81 12.72 2.50
CA LYS A 22 -3.92 12.50 3.95
C LYS A 22 -5.07 11.56 4.30
N ASP A 23 -6.17 11.61 3.56
CA ASP A 23 -7.30 10.71 3.76
C ASP A 23 -6.93 9.27 3.35
N VAL A 24 -6.25 9.10 2.21
CA VAL A 24 -5.76 7.79 1.76
C VAL A 24 -4.82 7.17 2.79
N GLN A 25 -3.97 7.97 3.44
CA GLN A 25 -3.08 7.50 4.52
C GLN A 25 -3.82 6.95 5.75
N LYS A 26 -5.11 7.29 5.95
CA LYS A 26 -5.93 6.72 7.03
C LYS A 26 -6.46 5.31 6.70
N MET A 27 -6.43 4.88 5.43
CA MET A 27 -6.98 3.60 4.98
C MET A 27 -6.03 2.41 5.23
N THR A 28 -5.76 2.13 6.51
CA THR A 28 -4.74 1.16 6.93
C THR A 28 -5.05 -0.28 6.50
N TYR A 29 -6.31 -0.69 6.49
CA TYR A 29 -6.72 -2.04 6.12
C TYR A 29 -6.64 -2.23 4.60
N LEU A 30 -7.06 -1.24 3.82
CA LEU A 30 -6.87 -1.24 2.37
C LEU A 30 -5.38 -1.34 2.00
N GLU A 31 -4.51 -0.57 2.66
CA GLU A 31 -3.06 -0.65 2.44
C GLU A 31 -2.52 -2.06 2.72
N ARG A 32 -2.96 -2.71 3.80
CA ARG A 32 -2.59 -4.10 4.10
C ARG A 32 -3.06 -5.07 3.01
N CYS A 33 -4.27 -4.91 2.50
CA CYS A 33 -4.77 -5.73 1.40
C CYS A 33 -3.91 -5.58 0.14
N ILE A 34 -3.52 -4.35 -0.21
CA ILE A 34 -2.65 -4.08 -1.36
C ILE A 34 -1.27 -4.71 -1.15
N LYS A 35 -0.65 -4.48 0.02
CA LYS A 35 0.67 -5.04 0.35
C LYS A 35 0.68 -6.56 0.33
N GLU A 36 -0.36 -7.20 0.87
CA GLU A 36 -0.46 -8.66 0.87
C GLU A 36 -0.67 -9.21 -0.54
N THR A 37 -1.44 -8.49 -1.37
CA THR A 37 -1.58 -8.83 -2.79
C THR A 37 -0.21 -8.79 -3.49
N LEU A 38 0.58 -7.74 -3.27
CA LEU A 38 1.93 -7.61 -3.84
C LEU A 38 2.94 -8.60 -3.25
N ARG A 39 2.76 -9.07 -2.01
CA ARG A 39 3.58 -10.12 -1.39
C ARG A 39 3.38 -11.46 -2.10
N ILE A 40 2.13 -11.81 -2.41
CA ILE A 40 1.77 -13.07 -3.08
C ILE A 40 1.98 -12.97 -4.59
N TYR A 41 1.63 -11.83 -5.18
CA TYR A 41 1.69 -11.54 -6.61
C TYR A 41 2.52 -10.28 -6.84
N PRO A 42 3.85 -10.35 -6.73
CA PRO A 42 4.71 -9.20 -6.98
C PRO A 42 4.60 -8.79 -8.45
N SER A 43 4.33 -7.50 -8.70
CA SER A 43 4.28 -6.97 -10.08
C SER A 43 5.61 -7.11 -10.81
N VAL A 44 6.72 -7.07 -10.07
CA VAL A 44 8.08 -7.31 -10.55
C VAL A 44 8.66 -8.48 -9.73
N PRO A 45 8.70 -9.71 -10.29
CA PRO A 45 9.05 -10.92 -9.53
C PRO A 45 10.56 -11.09 -9.29
N THR A 46 11.41 -10.32 -9.97
CA THR A 46 12.87 -10.45 -9.86
C THR A 46 13.53 -9.08 -9.97
N VAL A 47 14.54 -8.85 -9.13
CA VAL A 47 15.36 -7.63 -9.16
C VAL A 47 16.82 -8.05 -9.26
N GLY A 48 17.44 -7.81 -10.41
CA GLY A 48 18.86 -8.09 -10.62
C GLY A 48 19.74 -7.08 -9.88
N ARG A 49 20.85 -7.55 -9.31
CA ARG A 49 21.89 -6.71 -8.68
C ARG A 49 23.26 -7.15 -9.21
N THR A 50 24.14 -6.19 -9.41
CA THR A 50 25.56 -6.42 -9.75
C THR A 50 26.40 -5.94 -8.58
N ILE A 51 27.39 -6.74 -8.18
CA ILE A 51 28.35 -6.33 -7.14
C ILE A 51 29.41 -5.43 -7.77
N GLU A 52 29.73 -4.33 -7.10
CA GLU A 52 30.82 -3.43 -7.51
C GLU A 52 32.14 -3.76 -6.81
N GLU A 53 32.06 -4.47 -5.67
CA GLU A 53 33.19 -4.89 -4.85
C GLU A 53 32.89 -6.22 -4.13
N ASP A 54 33.95 -6.87 -3.63
CA ASP A 54 33.85 -8.13 -2.91
C ASP A 54 33.11 -7.95 -1.57
N ILE A 55 32.08 -8.77 -1.33
CA ILE A 55 31.29 -8.74 -0.10
C ILE A 55 31.23 -10.12 0.58
N GLN A 56 31.11 -10.12 1.91
CA GLN A 56 30.68 -11.30 2.68
C GLN A 56 29.21 -11.13 3.09
N LEU A 57 28.40 -12.16 2.84
CA LEU A 57 26.95 -12.20 3.13
C LEU A 57 26.65 -12.57 4.59
#